data_AF-A0A9X2RC82-F1
#
_entry.id   AF-A0A9X2RC82-F1
#
_cell.length_a   1.000
_cell.length_b   1.000
_cell.length_c   1.000
_cell.angle_alpha   90.00
_cell.angle_beta   90.00
_cell.angle_gamma   90.00
#
_symmetry.space_group_name_H-M   'P 1'
#
loop_
_entity.id
_entity.type
_entity.pdbx_description
1 polymer ?
#
loop_
_entity_poly.entity_id
_entity_poly.type
_entity_poly.pdbx_seq_one_letter_code
_entity_poly.pdbx_strand_id
1 'polypeptide(L)'
;MLKTKRICLWSGPRNISTALMYSFAQRDDSTVFDEPLYAHYLANTDAKNYHPGADEVLKSQENDGQKVVDEIILGDYDTPIAFFKNMTHHLVNLDWSFLEETINVILTRPPKDMLPSYAKQVKNPTMQDVGYAKHLEVVKYLDNIGKKPLIVDSKDILQYPQSRLRELCGTLGIPFDEAMLKWPAGPRKEDGVWAKYWYHNVHRSTGFRAYKSKNEPFPEELEDLLEECQEAYDELLEYAGK
;
A
#
# COMPACT_ATOMS: atom_id res chain seq x y z
N MET A 1 11.69 -21.81 16.32
CA MET A 1 10.64 -20.80 16.11
C MET A 1 10.21 -20.88 14.65
N LEU A 2 8.91 -20.80 14.36
CA LEU A 2 8.45 -20.71 12.97
C LEU A 2 8.99 -19.38 12.39
N LYS A 3 9.56 -19.41 11.18
CA LYS A 3 10.06 -18.19 10.53
C LYS A 3 8.85 -17.30 10.18
N THR A 4 8.79 -16.08 10.73
CA THR A 4 7.75 -15.10 10.43
C THR A 4 7.71 -14.80 8.93
N LYS A 5 6.52 -14.88 8.33
CA LYS A 5 6.28 -14.42 6.96
C LYS A 5 6.11 -12.90 6.98
N ARG A 6 7.04 -12.20 6.34
CA ARG A 6 7.04 -10.74 6.18
C ARG A 6 6.38 -10.38 4.86
N ILE A 7 5.23 -9.74 4.91
CA ILE A 7 4.43 -9.37 3.73
C ILE A 7 4.47 -7.86 3.61
N CYS A 8 5.16 -7.36 2.59
CA CYS A 8 5.20 -5.93 2.29
C CYS A 8 4.18 -5.62 1.20
N LEU A 9 3.09 -4.96 1.58
CA LEU A 9 2.12 -4.39 0.66
C LEU A 9 2.62 -3.01 0.21
N TRP A 10 3.13 -2.93 -1.01
CA TRP A 10 3.57 -1.69 -1.63
C TRP A 10 2.46 -1.10 -2.49
N SER A 11 2.02 0.11 -2.16
CA SER A 11 0.90 0.74 -2.84
C SER A 11 1.20 2.16 -3.32
N GLY A 12 0.28 2.71 -4.08
CA GLY A 12 0.14 4.14 -4.33
C GLY A 12 -0.99 4.71 -3.47
N PRO A 13 -1.19 6.04 -3.50
CA PRO A 13 -2.33 6.63 -2.82
C PRO A 13 -3.65 6.13 -3.40
N ARG A 14 -4.70 6.10 -2.58
CA ARG A 14 -6.10 5.82 -2.97
C ARG A 14 -6.38 4.42 -3.56
N ASN A 15 -5.51 3.45 -3.29
CA ASN A 15 -5.65 2.05 -3.72
C ASN A 15 -6.13 1.09 -2.62
N ILE A 16 -6.93 1.56 -1.65
CA ILE A 16 -7.48 0.75 -0.53
C ILE A 16 -6.47 0.05 0.38
N SER A 17 -5.18 0.40 0.32
CA SER A 17 -4.12 -0.23 1.11
C SER A 17 -4.40 -0.25 2.61
N THR A 18 -4.98 0.82 3.17
CA THR A 18 -5.42 0.86 4.57
C THR A 18 -6.58 -0.13 4.87
N ALA A 19 -7.49 -0.35 3.92
CA ALA A 19 -8.55 -1.34 4.11
C ALA A 19 -8.00 -2.78 4.08
N LEU A 20 -7.00 -3.05 3.24
CA LEU A 20 -6.26 -4.31 3.29
C LEU A 20 -5.47 -4.47 4.59
N MET A 21 -4.84 -3.41 5.09
CA MET A 21 -4.21 -3.40 6.41
C MET A 21 -5.22 -3.76 7.51
N TYR A 22 -6.42 -3.16 7.49
CA TYR A 22 -7.48 -3.47 8.46
C TYR A 22 -7.94 -4.92 8.35
N SER A 23 -8.02 -5.44 7.13
CA SER A 23 -8.34 -6.83 6.85
C SER A 23 -7.31 -7.80 7.45
N PHE A 24 -6.00 -7.54 7.27
CA PHE A 24 -4.96 -8.33 7.95
C PHE A 24 -4.99 -8.16 9.47
N ALA A 25 -5.27 -6.95 9.97
CA ALA A 25 -5.37 -6.68 11.41
C ALA A 25 -6.57 -7.35 12.10
N GLN A 26 -7.42 -8.10 11.38
CA GLN A 26 -8.46 -8.96 11.97
C GLN A 26 -7.95 -10.35 12.30
N ARG A 27 -6.76 -10.71 11.84
CA ARG A 27 -6.19 -12.04 12.08
C ARG A 27 -5.43 -12.05 13.40
N ASP A 28 -5.73 -13.03 14.24
CA ASP A 28 -5.04 -13.24 15.53
C ASP A 28 -3.57 -13.68 15.35
N ASP A 29 -3.21 -14.14 14.15
CA ASP A 29 -1.87 -14.65 13.81
C ASP A 29 -0.97 -13.61 13.11
N SER A 30 -1.34 -12.32 13.16
CA SER A 30 -0.61 -11.26 12.47
C SER A 30 -0.27 -10.05 13.35
N THR A 31 0.92 -9.49 13.10
CA THR A 31 1.30 -8.14 13.51
C THR A 31 1.23 -7.23 12.28
N VAL A 32 0.70 -6.03 12.43
CA VAL A 32 0.41 -5.12 11.31
C VAL A 32 1.03 -3.75 11.55
N PHE A 33 1.62 -3.17 10.51
CA PHE A 33 2.23 -1.85 10.52
C PHE A 33 1.62 -0.94 9.47
N ASP A 34 1.33 0.29 9.86
CA ASP A 34 0.88 1.37 8.99
C ASP A 34 2.08 2.25 8.61
N GLU A 35 2.47 2.21 7.34
CA GLU A 35 3.51 3.02 6.70
C GLU A 35 4.76 3.28 7.56
N PRO A 36 5.51 2.23 7.98
CA PRO A 36 6.67 2.38 8.86
C PRO A 36 7.78 3.27 8.26
N LEU A 37 7.85 3.39 6.93
CA LEU A 37 8.83 4.23 6.22
C LEU A 37 8.36 5.68 5.96
N TYR A 38 7.22 6.11 6.52
CA TYR A 38 6.66 7.42 6.17
C TYR A 38 7.50 8.59 6.70
N ALA A 39 7.94 8.56 7.95
CA ALA A 39 8.86 9.59 8.47
C ALA A 39 10.17 9.63 7.68
N HIS A 40 10.73 8.47 7.30
CA HIS A 40 11.93 8.41 6.45
C HIS A 40 11.71 9.14 5.12
N TYR A 41 10.60 8.88 4.43
CA TYR A 41 10.24 9.56 3.20
C TYR A 41 10.15 11.09 3.37
N LEU A 42 9.46 11.55 4.40
CA LEU A 42 9.30 12.97 4.69
C LEU A 42 10.64 13.65 5.04
N ALA A 43 11.52 12.96 5.75
CA ALA A 43 12.84 13.48 6.12
C ALA A 43 13.77 13.65 4.91
N ASN A 44 13.56 12.86 3.85
CA ASN A 44 14.46 12.77 2.69
C ASN A 44 13.91 13.42 1.42
N THR A 45 12.74 14.07 1.47
CA THR A 45 12.10 14.68 0.30
C THR A 45 11.43 16.01 0.65
N ASP A 46 11.01 16.76 -0.38
CA ASP A 46 10.22 17.98 -0.21
C ASP A 46 8.75 17.72 0.18
N ALA A 47 8.35 16.45 0.30
CA ALA A 47 7.01 16.03 0.71
C ALA A 47 6.59 16.60 2.07
N LYS A 48 7.55 16.80 2.98
CA LYS A 48 7.29 17.45 4.27
C LYS A 48 6.61 18.82 4.16
N ASN A 49 6.79 19.52 3.02
CA ASN A 49 6.27 20.86 2.82
C ASN A 49 4.78 20.87 2.45
N TYR A 50 4.24 19.76 1.92
CA TYR A 50 2.85 19.69 1.44
C TYR A 50 2.04 18.54 2.02
N HIS A 51 2.66 17.56 2.68
CA HIS A 51 1.95 16.48 3.37
C HIS A 51 1.33 16.96 4.69
N PRO A 52 0.01 16.78 4.90
CA PRO A 52 -0.65 17.15 6.14
C PRO A 52 -0.11 16.33 7.32
N GLY A 53 0.26 17.04 8.40
CA GLY A 53 0.77 16.43 9.63
C GLY A 53 2.23 15.97 9.57
N ALA A 54 3.03 16.41 8.58
CA ALA A 54 4.42 15.97 8.42
C ALA A 54 5.26 16.06 9.71
N ASP A 55 5.19 17.19 10.43
CA ASP A 55 5.89 17.37 11.71
C ASP A 55 5.46 16.38 12.80
N GLU A 56 4.19 15.96 12.80
CA GLU A 56 3.69 14.95 13.73
C GLU A 56 4.23 13.56 13.36
N VAL A 57 4.26 13.24 12.06
CA VAL A 57 4.80 11.97 11.55
C VAL A 57 6.28 11.84 11.90
N LEU A 58 7.10 12.85 11.58
CA LEU A 58 8.53 12.88 11.84
C LEU A 58 8.87 12.71 13.34
N LYS A 59 8.01 13.21 14.23
CA LYS A 59 8.17 13.04 15.69
C LYS A 59 7.72 11.67 16.20
N SER A 60 6.81 11.01 15.49
CA SER A 60 6.15 9.77 15.94
C SER A 60 6.84 8.48 15.49
N GLN A 61 7.69 8.55 14.45
CA GLN A 61 8.33 7.39 13.83
C GLN A 61 9.86 7.58 13.71
N GLU A 62 10.58 6.48 13.50
CA GLU A 62 12.00 6.51 13.14
C GLU A 62 12.17 7.13 11.74
N ASN A 63 13.15 8.02 11.62
CA ASN A 63 13.44 8.80 10.40
C ASN A 63 14.58 8.16 9.59
N ASP A 64 15.42 7.35 10.25
CA ASP A 64 16.43 6.52 9.60
C ASP A 64 15.77 5.27 8.99
N GLY A 65 15.63 5.27 7.67
CA GLY A 65 14.94 4.19 6.97
C GLY A 65 15.71 2.86 7.01
N GLN A 66 17.04 2.87 7.18
CA GLN A 66 17.79 1.62 7.34
C GLN A 66 17.45 0.96 8.68
N LYS A 67 17.32 1.73 9.76
CA LYS A 67 16.84 1.20 11.04
C LYS A 67 15.41 0.68 10.95
N VAL A 68 14.53 1.37 10.22
CA VAL A 68 13.17 0.86 9.98
C VAL A 68 13.22 -0.47 9.25
N VAL A 69 14.09 -0.62 8.24
CA VAL A 69 14.27 -1.89 7.54
C VAL A 69 14.77 -2.97 8.50
N ASP A 70 15.85 -2.72 9.23
CA ASP A 70 16.53 -3.73 10.05
C ASP A 70 15.71 -4.12 11.29
N GLU A 71 15.14 -3.15 12.00
CA GLU A 71 14.50 -3.35 13.30
C GLU A 71 12.99 -3.59 13.19
N ILE A 72 12.34 -3.05 12.15
CA ILE A 72 10.89 -3.19 11.98
C ILE A 72 10.59 -4.18 10.86
N ILE A 73 11.00 -3.93 9.61
CA ILE A 73 10.60 -4.81 8.50
C ILE A 73 11.21 -6.20 8.65
N LEU A 74 12.52 -6.27 8.93
CA LEU A 74 13.27 -7.51 9.13
C LEU A 74 13.35 -7.95 10.60
N GLY A 75 12.80 -7.16 11.52
CA GLY A 75 12.74 -7.47 12.95
C GLY A 75 12.00 -8.76 13.30
N ASP A 76 12.12 -9.17 14.55
CA ASP A 76 11.49 -10.38 15.09
C ASP A 76 10.07 -10.12 15.60
N TYR A 77 9.19 -11.11 15.42
CA TYR A 77 7.79 -11.05 15.80
C TYR A 77 7.32 -12.36 16.43
N ASP A 78 6.50 -12.26 17.47
CA ASP A 78 5.86 -13.43 18.10
C ASP A 78 4.75 -14.03 17.23
N THR A 79 4.23 -13.26 16.27
CA THR A 79 3.21 -13.70 15.32
C THR A 79 3.86 -14.35 14.09
N PRO A 80 3.22 -15.39 13.50
CA PRO A 80 3.72 -16.03 12.29
C PRO A 80 3.67 -15.13 11.06
N ILE A 81 2.87 -14.06 11.07
CA ILE A 81 2.75 -13.08 9.99
C ILE A 81 3.11 -11.69 10.50
N ALA A 82 3.91 -10.95 9.74
CA ALA A 82 4.10 -9.52 9.88
C ALA A 82 3.71 -8.84 8.56
N PHE A 83 2.70 -7.97 8.60
CA PHE A 83 2.15 -7.29 7.42
C PHE A 83 2.46 -5.80 7.48
N PHE A 84 3.15 -5.31 6.47
CA PHE A 84 3.58 -3.92 6.36
C PHE A 84 2.81 -3.25 5.23
N LYS A 85 1.92 -2.33 5.57
CA LYS A 85 1.31 -1.44 4.59
C LYS A 85 2.30 -0.34 4.28
N ASN A 86 2.78 -0.26 3.04
CA ASN A 86 3.77 0.72 2.59
C ASN A 86 3.28 1.47 1.34
N MET A 87 3.97 2.57 1.04
CA MET A 87 3.90 3.25 -0.25
C MET A 87 5.20 3.04 -1.01
N THR A 88 5.14 2.77 -2.32
CA THR A 88 6.36 2.56 -3.14
C THR A 88 7.27 3.79 -3.16
N HIS A 89 6.70 4.99 -3.14
CA HIS A 89 7.48 6.24 -3.09
C HIS A 89 8.18 6.47 -1.74
N HIS A 90 7.94 5.65 -0.71
CA HIS A 90 8.71 5.71 0.54
C HIS A 90 10.08 5.02 0.46
N LEU A 91 10.37 4.30 -0.62
CA LEU A 91 11.64 3.60 -0.86
C LEU A 91 12.81 4.50 -1.29
N VAL A 92 12.69 5.82 -1.09
CA VAL A 92 13.71 6.80 -1.45
C VAL A 92 15.00 6.56 -0.68
N ASN A 93 16.15 6.67 -1.33
CA ASN A 93 17.48 6.59 -0.68
C ASN A 93 17.73 5.32 0.18
N LEU A 94 17.02 4.22 -0.06
CA LEU A 94 17.23 2.93 0.61
C LEU A 94 17.93 1.94 -0.31
N ASP A 95 18.73 1.05 0.28
CA ASP A 95 19.10 -0.21 -0.37
C ASP A 95 17.86 -1.11 -0.43
N TRP A 96 17.53 -1.63 -1.62
CA TRP A 96 16.35 -2.46 -1.85
C TRP A 96 16.62 -3.95 -1.66
N SER A 97 17.85 -4.34 -1.30
CA SER A 97 18.24 -5.74 -1.05
C SER A 97 17.33 -6.44 -0.03
N PHE A 98 16.82 -5.73 0.99
CA PHE A 98 15.88 -6.29 1.97
C PHE A 98 14.57 -6.82 1.34
N LEU A 99 14.18 -6.33 0.17
CA LEU A 99 12.99 -6.81 -0.52
C LEU A 99 13.12 -8.31 -0.88
N GLU A 100 14.34 -8.84 -1.03
CA GLU A 100 14.60 -10.26 -1.28
C GLU A 100 14.15 -11.17 -0.12
N GLU A 101 14.12 -10.63 1.10
CA GLU A 101 13.78 -11.33 2.34
C GLU A 101 12.29 -11.21 2.71
N THR A 102 11.51 -10.49 1.88
CA THR A 102 10.08 -10.26 2.11
C THR A 102 9.24 -10.82 0.97
N ILE A 103 7.96 -11.03 1.24
CA ILE A 103 6.95 -11.30 0.21
C ILE A 103 6.37 -9.96 -0.22
N ASN A 104 6.62 -9.57 -1.47
CA ASN A 104 6.25 -8.26 -1.99
C ASN A 104 4.91 -8.34 -2.74
N VAL A 105 3.96 -7.51 -2.33
CA VAL A 105 2.65 -7.36 -2.96
C VAL A 105 2.51 -5.93 -3.46
N ILE A 106 2.39 -5.76 -4.77
CA ILE A 106 2.14 -4.47 -5.41
C ILE A 106 0.63 -4.28 -5.53
N LEU A 107 0.09 -3.28 -4.83
CA LEU A 107 -1.33 -2.94 -4.86
C LEU A 107 -1.59 -1.71 -5.72
N THR A 108 -2.16 -1.96 -6.89
CA THR A 108 -2.47 -0.96 -7.89
C THR A 108 -3.98 -0.80 -8.11
N ARG A 109 -4.35 0.11 -9.01
CA ARG A 109 -5.72 0.40 -9.40
C ARG A 109 -5.73 1.05 -10.78
N PRO A 110 -6.80 0.91 -11.59
CA PRO A 110 -6.96 1.70 -12.80
C PRO A 110 -6.79 3.21 -12.53
N PRO A 111 -5.85 3.88 -13.22
CA PRO A 111 -5.57 5.32 -13.04
C PRO A 111 -6.83 6.19 -13.16
N LYS A 112 -7.71 5.86 -14.10
CA LYS A 112 -9.00 6.55 -14.32
C LYS A 112 -9.91 6.57 -13.08
N ASP A 113 -9.84 5.53 -12.24
CA ASP A 113 -10.64 5.46 -11.01
C ASP A 113 -9.95 6.18 -9.83
N MET A 114 -8.61 6.14 -9.82
CA MET A 114 -7.74 6.60 -8.74
C MET A 114 -7.51 8.12 -8.80
N LEU A 115 -7.04 8.64 -9.94
CA LEU A 115 -6.59 10.04 -10.12
C LEU A 115 -7.64 11.07 -9.65
N PRO A 116 -8.94 10.98 -10.02
CA PRO A 116 -9.91 11.97 -9.58
C PRO A 116 -10.17 11.94 -8.06
N SER A 117 -9.88 10.82 -7.39
CA SER A 117 -9.96 10.78 -5.92
C SER A 117 -8.74 11.43 -5.26
N TYR A 118 -7.57 11.32 -5.89
CA TYR A 118 -6.32 11.84 -5.33
C TYR A 118 -6.21 13.35 -5.52
N ALA A 119 -6.59 13.85 -6.71
CA ALA A 119 -6.62 15.29 -7.02
C ALA A 119 -7.52 16.13 -6.11
N LYS A 120 -8.49 15.51 -5.41
CA LYS A 120 -9.31 16.18 -4.38
C LYS A 120 -8.52 16.55 -3.11
N GLN A 121 -7.39 15.88 -2.86
CA GLN A 121 -6.56 16.07 -1.66
C GLN A 121 -5.22 16.73 -1.98
N VAL A 122 -4.63 16.44 -3.16
CA VAL A 122 -3.36 17.01 -3.61
C VAL A 122 -3.59 17.76 -4.91
N LYS A 123 -3.29 19.06 -4.93
CA LYS A 123 -3.43 19.90 -6.13
C LYS A 123 -2.30 19.57 -7.10
N ASN A 124 -2.62 19.46 -8.38
CA ASN A 124 -1.68 19.20 -9.48
C ASN A 124 -0.79 17.96 -9.19
N PRO A 125 -1.39 16.77 -9.03
CA PRO A 125 -0.63 15.56 -8.75
C PRO A 125 0.35 15.27 -9.90
N THR A 126 1.48 14.65 -9.58
CA THR A 126 2.50 14.21 -10.53
C THR A 126 2.61 12.69 -10.55
N MET A 127 3.33 12.14 -11.55
CA MET A 127 3.62 10.70 -11.62
C MET A 127 4.35 10.18 -10.37
N GLN A 128 5.17 11.02 -9.74
CA GLN A 128 5.85 10.70 -8.49
C GLN A 128 4.87 10.53 -7.33
N ASP A 129 3.85 11.37 -7.24
CA ASP A 129 2.87 11.36 -6.15
C ASP A 129 1.96 10.13 -6.20
N VAL A 130 1.55 9.74 -7.41
CA VAL A 130 0.62 8.62 -7.64
C VAL A 130 1.31 7.27 -7.66
N GLY A 131 2.62 7.26 -7.89
CA GLY A 131 3.51 6.13 -7.67
C GLY A 131 3.52 5.07 -8.77
N TYR A 132 2.73 5.15 -9.85
CA TYR A 132 2.70 4.09 -10.89
C TYR A 132 4.08 3.78 -11.46
N ALA A 133 4.88 4.80 -11.80
CA ALA A 133 6.28 4.62 -12.22
C ALA A 133 7.10 3.87 -11.16
N LYS A 134 6.93 4.25 -9.89
CA LYS A 134 7.65 3.62 -8.78
C LYS A 134 7.24 2.16 -8.55
N HIS A 135 5.99 1.79 -8.82
CA HIS A 135 5.57 0.40 -8.78
C HIS A 135 6.34 -0.41 -9.83
N LEU A 136 6.47 0.10 -11.05
CA LEU A 136 7.25 -0.56 -12.11
C LEU A 136 8.72 -0.68 -11.75
N GLU A 137 9.34 0.36 -11.19
CA GLU A 137 10.73 0.29 -10.74
C GLU A 137 10.94 -0.86 -9.75
N VAL A 138 10.06 -0.99 -8.76
CA VAL A 138 10.13 -2.06 -7.75
C VAL A 138 9.91 -3.43 -8.40
N VAL A 139 8.93 -3.55 -9.31
CA VAL A 139 8.65 -4.82 -10.00
C VAL A 139 9.83 -5.24 -10.87
N LYS A 140 10.40 -4.32 -11.66
CA LYS A 140 11.57 -4.58 -12.51
C LYS A 140 12.79 -4.95 -11.69
N TYR A 141 13.02 -4.28 -10.56
CA TYR A 141 14.08 -4.64 -9.63
C TYR A 141 13.92 -6.08 -9.13
N LEU A 142 12.73 -6.44 -8.66
CA LEU A 142 12.43 -7.78 -8.16
C LEU A 142 12.57 -8.85 -9.26
N ASP A 143 12.06 -8.60 -10.46
CA ASP A 143 12.18 -9.52 -11.60
C ASP A 143 13.65 -9.76 -11.98
N ASN A 144 14.46 -8.69 -12.01
CA ASN A 144 15.89 -8.76 -12.32
C ASN A 144 16.69 -9.63 -11.33
N ILE A 145 16.27 -9.71 -10.07
CA ILE A 145 16.89 -10.56 -9.04
C ILE A 145 16.17 -11.92 -8.90
N GLY A 146 15.31 -12.27 -9.86
CA GLY A 146 14.63 -13.56 -9.94
C GLY A 146 13.47 -13.73 -8.95
N LYS A 147 12.95 -12.63 -8.39
CA LYS A 147 11.78 -12.61 -7.50
C LYS A 147 10.54 -12.24 -8.30
N LYS A 148 9.40 -12.81 -7.92
CA LYS A 148 8.11 -12.51 -8.56
C LYS A 148 7.18 -11.83 -7.56
N PRO A 149 7.02 -10.49 -7.60
CA PRO A 149 6.06 -9.81 -6.76
C PRO A 149 4.63 -10.16 -7.16
N LEU A 150 3.72 -10.15 -6.19
CA LEU A 150 2.28 -10.32 -6.47
C LEU A 150 1.70 -8.98 -6.91
N ILE A 151 1.07 -8.93 -8.08
CA ILE A 151 0.37 -7.74 -8.55
C ILE A 151 -1.11 -7.90 -8.25
N VAL A 152 -1.68 -6.96 -7.50
CA VAL A 152 -3.08 -6.99 -7.06
C VAL A 152 -3.78 -5.72 -7.50
N ASP A 153 -4.85 -5.86 -8.30
CA ASP A 153 -5.76 -4.76 -8.58
C ASP A 153 -6.77 -4.61 -7.43
N SER A 154 -6.70 -3.47 -6.75
CA SER A 154 -7.64 -3.10 -5.68
C SER A 154 -9.11 -3.12 -6.11
N LYS A 155 -9.41 -2.89 -7.39
CA LYS A 155 -10.77 -2.94 -7.92
C LYS A 155 -11.37 -4.34 -7.78
N ASP A 156 -10.58 -5.38 -8.02
CA ASP A 156 -11.03 -6.76 -7.90
C ASP A 156 -11.37 -7.12 -6.45
N ILE A 157 -10.58 -6.66 -5.49
CA ILE A 157 -10.88 -6.83 -4.07
C ILE A 157 -12.19 -6.14 -3.70
N LEU A 158 -12.46 -4.94 -4.20
CA LEU A 158 -13.72 -4.24 -3.89
C LEU A 158 -14.94 -4.89 -4.54
N GLN A 159 -14.78 -5.54 -5.69
CA GLN A 159 -15.87 -6.26 -6.37
C GLN A 159 -16.13 -7.62 -5.73
N TYR A 160 -15.06 -8.34 -5.37
CA TYR A 160 -15.16 -9.71 -4.87
C TYR A 160 -14.24 -9.95 -3.64
N PRO A 161 -14.49 -9.31 -2.48
CA PRO A 161 -13.56 -9.31 -1.36
C PRO A 161 -13.19 -10.72 -0.87
N GLN A 162 -14.18 -11.59 -0.69
CA GLN A 162 -13.95 -12.94 -0.14
C GLN A 162 -13.14 -13.83 -1.08
N SER A 163 -13.47 -13.86 -2.38
CA SER A 163 -12.74 -14.71 -3.32
C SER A 163 -11.32 -14.19 -3.56
N ARG A 164 -11.14 -12.87 -3.68
CA ARG A 164 -9.82 -12.27 -3.92
C ARG A 164 -8.91 -12.33 -2.70
N LEU A 165 -9.44 -12.18 -1.49
CA LEU A 165 -8.65 -12.41 -0.27
C LEU A 165 -8.29 -13.88 -0.10
N ARG A 166 -9.17 -14.82 -0.46
CA ARG A 166 -8.85 -16.25 -0.43
C ARG A 166 -7.72 -16.59 -1.41
N GLU A 167 -7.79 -16.05 -2.63
CA GLU A 167 -6.73 -16.17 -3.63
C GLU A 167 -5.41 -15.57 -3.14
N LEU A 168 -5.44 -14.32 -2.65
CA LEU A 168 -4.26 -13.65 -2.09
C LEU A 168 -3.63 -14.48 -0.96
N CYS A 169 -4.43 -14.96 0.00
CA CYS A 169 -3.94 -15.81 1.09
C CYS A 169 -3.31 -17.11 0.57
N GLY A 170 -3.95 -17.75 -0.41
CA GLY A 170 -3.43 -18.96 -1.05
C GLY A 170 -2.05 -18.72 -1.69
N THR A 171 -1.89 -17.63 -2.44
CA THR A 171 -0.63 -17.27 -3.08
C THR A 171 0.45 -16.88 -2.07
N LEU A 172 0.09 -16.23 -0.95
CA LEU A 172 0.99 -15.93 0.16
C LEU A 172 1.37 -17.18 1.00
N GLY A 173 0.66 -18.29 0.77
CA GLY A 173 0.81 -19.53 1.53
C GLY A 173 0.40 -19.36 3.01
N ILE A 174 -0.71 -18.65 3.25
CA ILE A 174 -1.34 -18.48 4.57
C ILE A 174 -2.82 -18.90 4.51
N PRO A 175 -3.43 -19.36 5.61
CA PRO A 175 -4.84 -19.71 5.61
C PRO A 175 -5.71 -18.45 5.47
N PHE A 176 -6.74 -18.50 4.64
CA PHE A 176 -7.78 -17.46 4.63
C PHE A 176 -8.55 -17.48 5.95
N ASP A 177 -8.79 -16.29 6.51
CA ASP A 177 -9.58 -16.10 7.73
C ASP A 177 -10.80 -15.23 7.41
N GLU A 178 -12.00 -15.68 7.79
CA GLU A 178 -13.24 -14.93 7.55
C GLU A 178 -13.28 -13.59 8.29
N ALA A 179 -12.56 -13.47 9.40
CA ALA A 179 -12.43 -12.22 10.15
C ALA A 179 -11.88 -11.09 9.26
N MET A 180 -11.06 -11.42 8.25
CA MET A 180 -10.48 -10.46 7.30
C MET A 180 -11.51 -9.64 6.51
N LEU A 181 -12.79 -10.04 6.48
CA LEU A 181 -13.84 -9.38 5.70
C LEU A 181 -14.53 -8.23 6.44
N LYS A 182 -14.46 -8.21 7.78
CA LYS A 182 -15.22 -7.28 8.61
C LYS A 182 -14.41 -6.74 9.76
N TRP A 183 -14.55 -5.46 10.04
CA TRP A 183 -13.91 -4.78 11.17
C TRP A 183 -14.88 -3.85 11.87
N PRO A 184 -14.65 -3.48 13.14
CA PRO A 184 -15.38 -2.39 13.78
C PRO A 184 -15.09 -1.06 13.08
N ALA A 185 -16.10 -0.21 12.96
CA ALA A 185 -15.91 1.17 12.53
C ALA A 185 -15.16 1.97 13.61
N GLY A 186 -14.32 2.90 13.18
CA GLY A 186 -13.52 3.77 14.03
C GLY A 186 -12.03 3.71 13.73
N PRO A 187 -11.23 4.52 14.44
CA PRO A 187 -9.78 4.42 14.41
C PRO A 187 -9.30 3.11 15.04
N ARG A 188 -8.11 2.67 14.64
CA ARG A 188 -7.47 1.48 15.19
C ARG A 188 -6.14 1.80 15.86
N LYS A 189 -5.65 0.88 16.70
CA LYS A 189 -4.35 1.01 17.36
C LYS A 189 -3.19 1.01 16.35
N GLU A 190 -3.39 0.39 15.18
CA GLU A 190 -2.40 0.33 14.11
C GLU A 190 -2.28 1.64 13.31
N ASP A 191 -3.29 2.52 13.39
CA ASP A 191 -3.32 3.75 12.60
C ASP A 191 -2.18 4.69 12.98
N GLY A 192 -1.46 5.19 11.97
CA GLY A 192 -0.51 6.27 12.17
C GLY A 192 -1.15 7.61 12.55
N VAL A 193 -0.36 8.54 13.08
CA VAL A 193 -0.83 9.89 13.47
C VAL A 193 -1.46 10.69 12.32
N TRP A 194 -1.19 10.31 11.07
CA TRP A 194 -1.76 10.89 9.86
C TRP A 194 -3.19 10.41 9.56
N ALA A 195 -3.70 9.39 10.24
CA ALA A 195 -5.01 8.80 9.96
C ALA A 195 -6.15 9.84 9.99
N LYS A 196 -6.06 10.83 10.88
CA LYS A 196 -7.03 11.95 10.96
C LYS A 196 -7.13 12.78 9.67
N TYR A 197 -6.13 12.73 8.78
CA TYR A 197 -6.16 13.43 7.49
C TYR A 197 -6.67 12.52 6.35
N TRP A 198 -6.34 11.22 6.40
CA TRP A 198 -6.51 10.33 5.25
C TRP A 198 -7.62 9.27 5.41
N TYR A 199 -7.93 8.85 6.65
CA TYR A 199 -8.64 7.59 6.93
C TYR A 199 -10.14 7.74 7.22
N HIS A 200 -10.68 8.95 7.07
CA HIS A 200 -12.12 9.24 7.23
C HIS A 200 -13.07 8.21 6.60
N ASN A 201 -12.71 7.65 5.44
CA ASN A 201 -13.55 6.67 4.75
C ASN A 201 -13.46 5.26 5.35
N VAL A 202 -12.28 4.81 5.76
CA VAL A 202 -12.10 3.47 6.35
C VAL A 202 -12.58 3.46 7.79
N HIS A 203 -12.42 4.56 8.54
CA HIS A 203 -12.99 4.71 9.88
C HIS A 203 -14.53 4.62 9.89
N ARG A 204 -15.20 4.94 8.78
CA ARG A 204 -16.65 4.79 8.65
C ARG A 204 -17.09 3.44 8.07
N SER A 205 -16.16 2.57 7.69
CA SER A 205 -16.48 1.27 7.12
C SER A 205 -16.39 0.17 8.18
N THR A 206 -17.10 -0.92 7.92
CA THR A 206 -17.06 -2.15 8.72
C THR A 206 -16.55 -3.35 7.91
N GLY A 207 -15.90 -3.07 6.79
CA GLY A 207 -15.47 -4.01 5.77
C GLY A 207 -15.13 -3.28 4.46
N PHE A 208 -14.82 -4.05 3.41
CA PHE A 208 -14.60 -3.51 2.07
C PHE A 208 -15.90 -2.90 1.53
N ARG A 209 -15.86 -1.63 1.14
CA ARG A 209 -17.02 -0.95 0.56
C ARG A 209 -17.19 -1.42 -0.87
N ALA A 210 -18.42 -1.75 -1.27
CA ALA A 210 -18.71 -2.13 -2.64
C ALA A 210 -18.19 -1.08 -3.65
N TYR A 211 -17.54 -1.55 -4.70
CA TYR A 211 -17.12 -0.70 -5.81
C TYR A 211 -18.32 0.05 -6.39
N LYS A 212 -18.17 1.36 -6.60
CA LYS A 212 -19.14 2.19 -7.31
C LYS A 212 -18.43 2.83 -8.49
N SER A 213 -18.95 2.59 -9.69
CA SER A 213 -18.52 3.32 -10.88
C SER A 213 -18.77 4.81 -10.68
N LYS A 214 -17.81 5.64 -11.08
CA LYS A 214 -18.02 7.08 -11.18
C LYS A 214 -18.54 7.37 -12.58
N ASN A 215 -19.63 8.13 -12.66
CA ASN A 215 -20.20 8.60 -13.93
C ASN A 215 -19.87 10.09 -14.18
N GLU A 216 -19.07 10.70 -13.31
CA GLU A 216 -18.57 12.07 -13.49
C GLU A 216 -17.58 12.11 -14.67
N PRO A 217 -17.57 13.19 -15.47
CA PRO A 217 -16.53 13.42 -16.46
C PRO A 217 -15.13 13.35 -15.83
N PHE A 218 -14.16 12.81 -16.57
CA PHE A 218 -12.78 12.84 -16.12
C PHE A 218 -12.25 14.28 -16.19
N PRO A 219 -11.48 14.77 -15.19
CA PRO A 219 -10.93 16.12 -15.23
C PRO A 219 -9.93 16.27 -16.38
N GLU A 220 -10.17 17.21 -17.30
CA GLU A 220 -9.32 17.45 -18.48
C GLU A 220 -7.87 17.77 -18.09
N GLU A 221 -7.66 18.46 -16.96
CA GLU A 221 -6.34 18.82 -16.46
C GLU A 221 -5.48 17.63 -16.01
N LEU A 222 -6.05 16.42 -15.94
CA LEU A 222 -5.35 15.20 -15.57
C LEU A 222 -5.14 14.25 -16.76
N GLU A 223 -5.52 14.63 -17.98
CA GLU A 223 -5.46 13.75 -19.15
C GLU A 223 -4.03 13.31 -19.50
N ASP A 224 -3.07 14.24 -19.51
CA ASP A 224 -1.66 13.92 -19.78
C ASP A 224 -1.11 12.94 -18.73
N LEU A 225 -1.38 13.21 -17.44
CA LEU A 225 -0.98 12.31 -16.36
C LEU A 225 -1.70 10.96 -16.44
N LEU A 226 -2.96 10.93 -16.88
CA LEU A 226 -3.71 9.70 -17.07
C LEU A 226 -3.06 8.81 -18.11
N GLU A 227 -2.61 9.37 -19.24
CA GLU A 227 -1.92 8.61 -20.29
C GLU A 227 -0.64 7.96 -19.74
N GLU A 228 0.23 8.74 -19.09
CA GLU A 228 1.46 8.22 -18.47
C GLU A 228 1.18 7.14 -17.42
N CYS A 229 0.17 7.37 -16.57
CA CYS A 229 -0.21 6.39 -15.55
C CYS A 229 -0.79 5.12 -16.17
N GLN A 230 -1.52 5.24 -17.27
CA GLN A 230 -2.17 4.13 -17.95
C GLN A 230 -1.14 3.23 -18.62
N GLU A 231 -0.14 3.79 -19.29
CA GLU A 231 1.00 3.02 -19.82
C GLU A 231 1.69 2.22 -18.72
N ALA A 232 2.01 2.87 -17.60
CA ALA A 232 2.67 2.21 -16.48
C ALA A 232 1.79 1.13 -15.82
N TYR A 233 0.48 1.38 -15.75
CA TYR A 233 -0.50 0.44 -15.23
C TYR A 233 -0.64 -0.80 -16.11
N ASP A 234 -0.72 -0.63 -17.43
CA ASP A 234 -0.84 -1.75 -18.36
C ASP A 234 0.43 -2.61 -18.35
N GLU A 235 1.62 -1.98 -18.31
CA GLU A 235 2.89 -2.71 -18.15
C GLU A 235 2.93 -3.49 -16.81
N LEU A 236 2.44 -2.90 -15.70
CA LEU A 236 2.35 -3.61 -14.41
C LEU A 236 1.50 -4.88 -14.50
N LEU A 237 0.40 -4.84 -15.26
CA LEU A 237 -0.50 -5.99 -15.40
C LEU A 237 0.13 -7.13 -16.20
N GLU A 238 1.11 -6.88 -17.06
CA GLU A 238 1.85 -7.94 -17.74
C GLU A 238 2.66 -8.82 -16.76
N TYR A 239 2.99 -8.29 -15.58
CA TYR A 239 3.62 -9.06 -14.50
C TYR A 239 2.63 -9.83 -13.63
N ALA A 240 1.32 -9.50 -13.67
CA ALA A 240 0.30 -10.18 -12.88
C ALA A 240 0.06 -11.64 -13.32
N GLY A 241 0.45 -11.99 -14.55
CA GLY A 241 0.23 -13.31 -15.16
C GLY A 241 1.48 -14.20 -15.32
N LYS A 242 2.63 -13.82 -14.77
CA LYS A 242 3.92 -14.55 -14.88
C LYS A 242 4.26 -15.36 -13.62
#